data_AF-A0AAQ3T9I3-F1
#
_entry.id   AF-A0AAQ3T9I3-F1
#
_cell.length_a   1.000
_cell.length_b   1.000
_cell.length_c   1.000
_cell.angle_alpha   90.00
_cell.angle_beta   90.00
_cell.angle_gamma   90.00
#
_symmetry.space_group_name_H-M   'P 1'
#
loop_
_entity.id
_entity.type
_entity.pdbx_description
1 polymer ?
#
loop_
_entity_poly.entity_id
_entity_poly.type
_entity_poly.pdbx_seq_one_letter_code
_entity_poly.pdbx_strand_id
1 'polypeptide(L)'
;MAHGRMGCVLLACLVAVASVSSPTASAFVFKAGGTGEWRVPAAAEAGGANASSAYNAWAQRNRFRVGDALAFTYPPGNDTVLLVDQRAYDACDTASPIDTFSDGSTVFTFTRSGPYYFISGNKDNCNRGEKLIVVVMAERAAIANATEPGTGLAPSPNGPSFSSYSPPPPFGIDISPTAAYPPPSAAPPKVAGVAGTAALAIGALFCYALV
;
A
#
# COMPACT_ATOMS: atom_id res chain seq x y z
N MET A 1 -77.73 30.95 -6.24
CA MET A 1 -76.99 30.60 -7.47
C MET A 1 -75.51 30.72 -7.15
N ALA A 2 -74.85 29.59 -6.93
CA ALA A 2 -73.43 29.52 -6.59
C ALA A 2 -72.63 29.29 -7.90
N HIS A 3 -71.68 30.17 -8.19
CA HIS A 3 -70.78 30.02 -9.33
C HIS A 3 -69.54 29.22 -8.90
N GLY A 4 -69.56 27.92 -9.16
CA GLY A 4 -68.36 27.10 -9.20
C GLY A 4 -67.76 27.13 -10.61
N ARG A 5 -66.50 27.57 -10.73
CA ARG A 5 -65.61 27.27 -11.86
C ARG A 5 -64.21 27.10 -11.26
N MET A 6 -63.67 25.87 -11.17
CA MET A 6 -63.02 25.16 -12.29
C MET A 6 -61.79 25.99 -12.71
N GLY A 7 -60.61 25.77 -12.14
CA GLY A 7 -59.87 24.52 -12.15
C GLY A 7 -58.76 24.68 -13.18
N CYS A 8 -57.56 25.04 -12.73
CA CYS A 8 -56.33 24.92 -13.52
C CYS A 8 -55.15 24.94 -12.55
N VAL A 9 -55.03 23.89 -11.75
CA VAL A 9 -53.77 23.58 -11.06
C VAL A 9 -52.85 23.03 -12.14
N LEU A 10 -52.05 23.92 -12.75
CA LEU A 10 -50.97 23.56 -13.67
C LEU A 10 -49.93 22.77 -12.89
N LEU A 11 -50.11 21.45 -12.83
CA LEU A 11 -49.11 20.53 -12.33
C LEU A 11 -48.03 20.40 -13.41
N ALA A 12 -47.05 21.30 -13.39
CA ALA A 12 -45.85 21.17 -14.20
C ALA A 12 -45.04 19.97 -13.69
N CYS A 13 -45.13 18.84 -14.38
CA CYS A 13 -44.19 17.72 -14.20
C CYS A 13 -42.79 18.17 -14.61
N LEU A 14 -42.04 18.74 -13.66
CA LEU A 14 -40.59 18.88 -13.77
C LEU A 14 -39.99 17.47 -13.78
N VAL A 15 -39.80 16.91 -14.96
CA VAL A 15 -38.96 15.72 -15.14
C VAL A 15 -37.53 16.16 -14.86
N ALA A 16 -37.09 15.98 -13.62
CA ALA A 16 -35.70 16.19 -13.25
C ALA A 16 -34.86 15.15 -13.99
N VAL A 17 -34.28 15.54 -15.12
CA VAL A 17 -33.26 14.75 -15.80
C VAL A 17 -32.05 14.76 -14.86
N ALA A 18 -31.93 13.72 -14.03
CA ALA A 18 -30.73 13.48 -13.25
C ALA A 18 -29.61 13.18 -14.23
N SER A 19 -28.85 14.21 -14.61
CA SER A 19 -27.61 14.06 -15.36
C SER A 19 -26.69 13.17 -14.54
N VAL A 20 -26.57 11.90 -14.94
CA VAL A 20 -25.67 10.94 -14.31
C VAL A 20 -24.26 11.40 -14.63
N SER A 21 -23.68 12.20 -13.75
CA SER A 21 -22.27 12.57 -13.83
C SER A 21 -21.47 11.30 -13.51
N SER A 22 -21.03 10.61 -14.56
CA SER A 22 -20.06 9.52 -14.41
C SER A 22 -18.82 10.09 -13.71
N PRO A 23 -18.31 9.47 -12.63
CA PRO A 23 -17.09 9.94 -12.01
C PRO A 23 -15.95 9.79 -13.02
N THR A 24 -15.39 10.91 -13.47
CA THR A 24 -14.14 10.93 -14.23
C THR A 24 -13.06 10.36 -13.32
N ALA A 25 -12.54 9.17 -13.64
CA ALA A 25 -11.39 8.62 -12.93
C ALA A 25 -10.18 9.53 -13.22
N SER A 26 -9.80 10.36 -12.25
CA SER A 26 -8.60 11.19 -12.33
C SER A 26 -7.37 10.34 -12.00
N ALA A 27 -6.36 10.36 -12.86
CA ALA A 27 -5.04 9.79 -12.58
C ALA A 27 -4.26 10.70 -11.62
N PHE A 28 -3.70 10.15 -10.54
CA PHE A 28 -2.88 10.86 -9.57
C PHE A 28 -1.40 10.49 -9.71
N VAL A 29 -0.50 11.46 -9.48
CA VAL A 29 0.95 11.21 -9.41
C VAL A 29 1.40 11.23 -7.95
N PHE A 30 1.72 10.07 -7.41
CA PHE A 30 2.28 9.92 -6.07
C PHE A 30 3.78 10.18 -6.10
N LYS A 31 4.28 10.98 -5.15
CA LYS A 31 5.72 11.11 -4.92
C LYS A 31 6.17 9.97 -4.01
N ALA A 32 7.10 9.12 -4.46
CA ALA A 32 7.58 7.97 -3.69
C ALA A 32 8.07 8.41 -2.29
N GLY A 33 7.62 7.71 -1.24
CA GLY A 33 7.95 8.06 0.15
C GLY A 33 7.36 9.40 0.65
N GLY A 34 6.52 10.06 -0.16
CA GLY A 34 5.90 11.35 0.13
C GLY A 34 6.68 12.55 -0.39
N THR A 35 7.99 12.41 -0.59
CA THR A 35 8.85 13.50 -1.09
C THR A 35 9.24 13.31 -2.56
N GLY A 36 9.28 12.06 -3.04
CA GLY A 36 9.75 11.70 -4.38
C GLY A 36 11.23 11.37 -4.39
N GLU A 37 11.98 11.85 -3.40
CA GLU A 37 13.39 11.52 -3.20
C GLU A 37 13.56 10.02 -3.00
N TRP A 38 14.24 9.37 -3.93
CA TRP A 38 14.62 7.97 -3.90
C TRP A 38 16.05 7.88 -3.33
N ARG A 39 16.10 7.45 -2.06
CA ARG A 39 17.32 7.32 -1.26
C ARG A 39 17.09 6.34 -0.11
N VAL A 40 18.17 5.89 0.51
CA VAL A 40 18.12 5.13 1.77
C VAL A 40 17.37 5.92 2.84
N PRO A 41 16.27 5.38 3.42
CA PRO A 41 15.52 6.07 4.46
C PRO A 41 16.35 6.30 5.72
N ALA A 42 16.19 7.46 6.35
CA ALA A 42 16.84 7.72 7.63
C ALA A 42 16.21 6.86 8.74
N ALA A 43 16.99 6.48 9.75
CA ALA A 43 16.52 5.62 10.85
C ALA A 43 15.27 6.17 11.57
N ALA A 44 15.15 7.50 11.70
CA ALA A 44 13.99 8.17 12.27
C ALA A 44 12.73 8.02 11.41
N GLU A 45 12.85 8.07 10.08
CA GLU A 45 11.73 7.87 9.14
C GLU A 45 11.23 6.42 9.17
N ALA A 46 12.09 5.49 9.55
CA ALA A 46 11.83 4.07 9.60
C ALA A 46 11.39 3.54 10.98
N GLY A 47 10.98 4.43 11.89
CA GLY A 47 10.46 4.04 13.20
C GLY A 47 11.50 3.38 14.14
N GLY A 48 12.79 3.64 13.92
CA GLY A 48 13.86 3.30 14.87
C GLY A 48 14.39 1.87 14.85
N ALA A 49 13.81 0.92 14.09
CA ALA A 49 14.30 -0.46 14.10
C ALA A 49 14.38 -1.18 12.73
N ASN A 50 13.73 -0.70 11.67
CA ASN A 50 13.78 -1.36 10.35
C ASN A 50 13.68 -0.34 9.20
N ALA A 51 14.82 0.07 8.65
CA ALA A 51 14.93 1.00 7.51
C ALA A 51 14.07 0.60 6.30
N SER A 52 13.90 -0.71 6.09
CA SER A 52 13.04 -1.32 5.06
C SER A 52 11.54 -1.05 5.20
N SER A 53 11.11 -0.36 6.26
CA SER A 53 9.70 -0.09 6.53
C SER A 53 9.21 1.27 6.02
N ALA A 54 10.06 2.27 5.77
CA ALA A 54 9.60 3.64 5.56
C ALA A 54 8.78 3.81 4.25
N TYR A 55 9.33 3.38 3.10
CA TYR A 55 8.63 3.44 1.81
C TYR A 55 7.38 2.57 1.81
N ASN A 56 7.46 1.35 2.35
CA ASN A 56 6.32 0.44 2.40
C ASN A 56 5.23 0.95 3.35
N ALA A 57 5.57 1.52 4.50
CA ALA A 57 4.62 2.14 5.42
C ALA A 57 3.95 3.37 4.77
N TRP A 58 4.70 4.16 4.00
CA TRP A 58 4.13 5.22 3.18
C TRP A 58 3.15 4.66 2.16
N ALA A 59 3.52 3.61 1.42
CA ALA A 59 2.68 3.00 0.41
C ALA A 59 1.37 2.45 0.99
N GLN A 60 1.43 1.80 2.16
CA GLN A 60 0.26 1.26 2.86
C GLN A 60 -0.77 2.33 3.27
N ARG A 61 -0.36 3.60 3.41
CA ARG A 61 -1.26 4.72 3.70
C ARG A 61 -1.90 5.33 2.45
N ASN A 62 -1.49 4.92 1.27
CA ASN A 62 -1.99 5.42 0.00
C ASN A 62 -2.87 4.38 -0.70
N ARG A 63 -3.72 4.83 -1.62
CA ARG A 63 -4.55 3.95 -2.47
C ARG A 63 -4.21 4.19 -3.92
N PHE A 64 -3.58 3.19 -4.54
CA PHE A 64 -3.16 3.24 -5.93
C PHE A 64 -4.21 2.57 -6.82
N ARG A 65 -4.49 3.19 -7.96
CA ARG A 65 -5.40 2.70 -9.00
C ARG A 65 -4.67 2.58 -10.33
N VAL A 66 -5.27 1.84 -11.25
CA VAL A 66 -4.81 1.82 -12.64
C VAL A 66 -4.93 3.24 -13.20
N GLY A 67 -3.90 3.67 -13.93
CA GLY A 67 -3.77 5.04 -14.45
C GLY A 67 -3.00 5.99 -13.53
N ASP A 68 -2.91 5.72 -12.23
CA ASP A 68 -2.04 6.49 -11.33
C ASP A 68 -0.57 6.31 -11.71
N ALA A 69 0.27 7.23 -11.26
CA ALA A 69 1.71 7.17 -11.46
C ALA A 69 2.49 7.35 -10.16
N LEU A 70 3.73 6.89 -10.17
CA LEU A 70 4.69 7.03 -9.09
C LEU A 70 5.93 7.75 -9.59
N ALA A 71 6.28 8.85 -8.93
CA ALA A 71 7.42 9.70 -9.27
C ALA A 71 8.58 9.46 -8.30
N PHE A 72 9.78 9.31 -8.88
CA PHE A 72 11.05 9.14 -8.21
C PHE A 72 12.03 10.21 -8.69
N THR A 73 12.81 10.77 -7.77
CA THR A 73 13.94 11.66 -8.05
C THR A 73 15.17 11.10 -7.36
N TYR A 74 16.27 10.92 -8.08
CA TYR A 74 17.51 10.36 -7.54
C TYR A 74 18.73 10.88 -8.31
N PRO A 75 19.93 10.90 -7.69
CA PRO A 75 21.14 11.35 -8.37
C PRO A 75 21.50 10.35 -9.49
N PRO A 76 21.44 10.74 -10.77
CA PRO A 76 21.76 9.83 -11.87
C PRO A 76 23.22 9.39 -11.77
N GLY A 77 23.47 8.10 -12.04
CA GLY A 77 24.79 7.48 -11.95
C GLY A 77 25.21 7.04 -10.54
N ASN A 78 24.53 7.50 -9.48
CA ASN A 78 24.74 7.01 -8.12
C ASN A 78 23.66 6.00 -7.69
N ASP A 79 22.44 6.17 -8.22
CA ASP A 79 21.34 5.23 -8.04
C ASP A 79 20.50 5.09 -9.33
N THR A 80 19.68 4.06 -9.35
CA THR A 80 18.67 3.76 -10.38
C THR A 80 17.44 3.15 -9.72
N VAL A 81 16.27 3.27 -10.36
CA VAL A 81 15.06 2.57 -9.94
C VAL A 81 14.92 1.33 -10.81
N LEU A 82 14.84 0.15 -10.19
CA LEU A 82 14.60 -1.11 -10.89
C LEU A 82 13.19 -1.62 -10.58
N LEU A 83 12.44 -1.96 -11.62
CA LEU A 83 11.22 -2.76 -11.48
C LEU A 83 11.62 -4.24 -11.50
N VAL A 84 11.21 -5.00 -10.49
CA VAL A 84 11.61 -6.40 -10.31
C VAL A 84 10.42 -7.30 -9.95
N ASP A 85 10.65 -8.60 -9.92
CA ASP A 85 9.70 -9.54 -9.32
C ASP A 85 9.87 -9.62 -7.79
N GLN A 86 8.98 -10.38 -7.15
CA GLN A 86 8.98 -10.52 -5.70
C GLN A 86 10.29 -11.17 -5.16
N ARG A 87 10.84 -12.17 -5.86
CA ARG A 87 12.05 -12.87 -5.39
C ARG A 87 13.25 -11.94 -5.42
N ALA A 88 13.40 -11.19 -6.51
CA ALA A 88 14.45 -10.19 -6.65
C ALA A 88 14.29 -9.03 -5.64
N TYR A 89 13.05 -8.64 -5.33
CA TYR A 89 12.77 -7.66 -4.27
C TYR A 89 13.21 -8.14 -2.87
N ASP A 90 12.91 -9.40 -2.55
CA ASP A 90 13.23 -9.98 -1.24
C ASP A 90 14.75 -10.14 -1.07
N ALA A 91 15.44 -10.54 -2.14
CA ALA A 91 16.89 -10.77 -2.14
C ALA A 91 17.74 -9.53 -2.48
N CYS A 92 17.11 -8.40 -2.83
CA CYS A 92 17.79 -7.25 -3.44
C CYS A 92 18.68 -7.68 -4.62
N ASP A 93 18.11 -8.50 -5.52
CA ASP A 93 18.78 -8.94 -6.74
C ASP A 93 18.60 -7.91 -7.85
N THR A 94 19.71 -7.32 -8.29
CA THR A 94 19.75 -6.28 -9.30
C THR A 94 20.20 -6.81 -10.67
N ALA A 95 20.47 -8.12 -10.79
CA ALA A 95 21.12 -8.69 -11.96
C ALA A 95 20.19 -8.82 -13.19
N SER A 96 18.88 -8.97 -12.98
CA SER A 96 17.92 -9.18 -14.06
C SER A 96 16.59 -8.49 -13.77
N PRO A 97 16.56 -7.15 -13.77
CA PRO A 97 15.33 -6.40 -13.56
C PRO A 97 14.36 -6.57 -14.73
N ILE A 98 13.07 -6.41 -14.45
CA ILE A 98 12.03 -6.32 -15.47
C ILE A 98 12.19 -5.02 -16.27
N ASP A 99 12.51 -3.92 -15.58
CA ASP A 99 12.77 -2.63 -16.19
C ASP A 99 13.79 -1.83 -15.35
N THR A 100 14.52 -0.92 -16.00
CA THR A 100 15.57 -0.10 -15.39
C THR A 100 15.41 1.35 -15.76
N PHE A 101 15.36 2.21 -14.74
CA PHE A 101 15.30 3.66 -14.90
C PHE A 101 16.55 4.29 -14.30
N SER A 102 17.30 5.01 -15.11
CA SER A 102 18.56 5.67 -14.74
C SER A 102 18.58 7.15 -15.12
N ASP A 103 17.40 7.74 -15.34
CA ASP A 103 17.21 9.11 -15.82
C ASP A 103 17.30 10.15 -14.68
N GLY A 104 17.32 9.71 -13.42
CA GLY A 104 17.40 10.56 -12.24
C GLY A 104 16.08 11.23 -11.85
N SER A 105 15.04 11.10 -12.68
CA SER A 105 13.70 11.65 -12.46
C SER A 105 12.66 10.82 -13.21
N THR A 106 12.28 9.68 -12.63
CA THR A 106 11.39 8.71 -13.26
C THR A 106 9.93 8.93 -12.86
N VAL A 107 9.01 8.83 -13.82
CA VAL A 107 7.57 8.72 -13.56
C VAL A 107 7.05 7.42 -14.15
N PHE A 108 6.61 6.50 -13.28
CA PHE A 108 6.09 5.19 -13.68
C PHE A 108 4.57 5.15 -13.56
N THR A 109 3.85 4.93 -14.66
CA THR A 109 2.38 4.80 -14.67
C THR A 109 1.95 3.35 -14.48
N PHE A 110 1.02 3.11 -13.56
CA PHE A 110 0.46 1.79 -13.30
C PHE A 110 -0.61 1.43 -14.33
N THR A 111 -0.31 0.47 -15.20
CA THR A 111 -1.23 0.06 -16.28
C THR A 111 -2.08 -1.17 -15.93
N ARG A 112 -1.75 -1.87 -14.85
CA ARG A 112 -2.46 -3.06 -14.38
C ARG A 112 -2.60 -3.09 -12.87
N SER A 113 -3.65 -3.73 -12.37
CA SER A 113 -3.82 -4.01 -10.95
C SER A 113 -2.83 -5.06 -10.45
N GLY A 114 -2.58 -5.09 -9.15
CA GLY A 114 -1.69 -6.03 -8.49
C GLY A 114 -0.40 -5.39 -7.98
N PRO A 115 0.56 -6.21 -7.50
CA PRO A 115 1.78 -5.71 -6.91
C PRO A 115 2.83 -5.31 -7.96
N TYR A 116 3.55 -4.24 -7.65
CA TYR A 116 4.76 -3.77 -8.31
C TYR A 116 5.85 -3.66 -7.26
N TYR A 117 7.05 -4.14 -7.60
CA TYR A 117 8.18 -4.17 -6.70
C TYR A 117 9.30 -3.32 -7.27
N PHE A 118 9.65 -2.26 -6.55
CA PHE A 118 10.73 -1.36 -6.92
C PHE A 118 11.90 -1.52 -5.95
N ILE A 119 13.11 -1.59 -6.46
CA ILE A 119 14.35 -1.60 -5.66
C ILE A 119 15.34 -0.59 -6.22
N SER A 120 16.23 -0.10 -5.37
CA SER A 120 17.43 0.59 -5.83
C SER A 120 18.31 -0.36 -6.66
N GLY A 121 18.89 0.14 -7.75
CA GLY A 121 19.89 -0.61 -8.49
C GLY A 121 21.25 -0.69 -7.79
N ASN A 122 21.45 0.11 -6.75
CA ASN A 122 22.52 -0.08 -5.80
C ASN A 122 22.09 -1.13 -4.74
N LYS A 123 22.72 -2.31 -4.79
CA LYS A 123 22.38 -3.44 -3.91
C LYS A 123 22.47 -3.09 -2.43
N ASP A 124 23.47 -2.29 -2.03
CA ASP A 124 23.64 -1.87 -0.63
C ASP A 124 22.54 -0.90 -0.19
N ASN A 125 22.07 -0.03 -1.09
CA ASN A 125 20.93 0.84 -0.82
C ASN A 125 19.63 0.04 -0.65
N CYS A 126 19.38 -0.92 -1.55
CA CYS A 126 18.22 -1.81 -1.42
C CYS A 126 18.23 -2.56 -0.08
N ASN A 127 19.37 -3.14 0.32
CA ASN A 127 19.53 -3.84 1.60
C ASN A 127 19.30 -2.93 2.81
N ARG A 128 19.61 -1.63 2.69
CA ARG A 128 19.33 -0.61 3.70
C ARG A 128 17.92 -0.03 3.62
N GLY A 129 17.03 -0.61 2.81
CA GLY A 129 15.61 -0.28 2.80
C GLY A 129 15.17 0.69 1.71
N GLU A 130 16.03 1.00 0.74
CA GLU A 130 15.64 1.72 -0.48
C GLU A 130 14.92 0.78 -1.45
N LYS A 131 13.72 0.36 -1.05
CA LYS A 131 12.85 -0.55 -1.79
C LYS A 131 11.39 -0.32 -1.42
N LEU A 132 10.50 -0.52 -2.38
CA LEU A 132 9.08 -0.15 -2.28
C LEU A 132 8.18 -1.19 -2.96
N ILE A 133 7.11 -1.58 -2.26
CA ILE A 133 6.01 -2.37 -2.81
C ILE A 133 4.81 -1.45 -2.99
N VAL A 134 4.26 -1.43 -4.21
CA VAL A 134 2.99 -0.77 -4.50
C VAL A 134 1.97 -1.82 -4.90
N VAL A 135 0.81 -1.81 -4.24
CA VAL A 135 -0.33 -2.67 -4.61
C VAL A 135 -1.41 -1.81 -5.24
N VAL A 136 -1.61 -2.02 -6.54
CA VAL A 136 -2.61 -1.31 -7.34
C VAL A 136 -3.94 -2.04 -7.24
N MET A 137 -4.99 -1.32 -6.84
CA MET A 137 -6.31 -1.91 -6.63
C MET A 137 -6.91 -2.40 -7.94
N ALA A 138 -7.55 -3.57 -7.90
CA ALA A 138 -8.40 -4.02 -9.01
C ALA A 138 -9.61 -3.10 -9.12
N GLU A 139 -9.94 -2.69 -10.34
CA GLU A 139 -11.20 -2.04 -10.61
C GLU A 139 -12.32 -3.04 -10.35
N ARG A 140 -13.21 -2.70 -9.41
CA ARG A 140 -14.43 -3.48 -9.25
C ARG A 140 -15.28 -3.14 -10.46
N ALA A 141 -15.46 -4.10 -11.37
CA ALA A 141 -16.45 -3.96 -12.43
C ALA A 141 -17.76 -3.56 -11.73
N ALA A 142 -18.27 -2.37 -12.04
CA ALA A 142 -19.60 -2.01 -11.63
C ALA A 142 -20.51 -3.05 -12.28
N ILE A 143 -21.12 -3.91 -11.47
CA ILE A 143 -22.34 -4.59 -11.91
C ILE A 143 -23.28 -3.43 -12.18
N ALA A 144 -23.44 -3.08 -13.45
CA ALA A 144 -24.53 -2.22 -13.86
C ALA A 144 -25.77 -2.91 -13.30
N ASN A 145 -26.40 -2.31 -12.30
CA ASN A 145 -27.79 -2.62 -11.97
C ASN A 145 -28.58 -2.19 -13.21
N ALA A 146 -28.67 -3.09 -14.19
CA ALA A 146 -29.63 -3.03 -15.25
C ALA A 146 -30.99 -3.18 -14.58
N THR A 147 -31.61 -2.05 -14.27
CA THR A 147 -33.05 -1.98 -14.04
C THR A 147 -33.71 -2.18 -15.40
N GLU A 148 -33.91 -3.43 -15.80
CA GLU A 148 -34.77 -3.77 -16.93
C GLU A 148 -35.88 -4.70 -16.44
N PRO A 149 -37.18 -4.36 -16.60
CA PRO A 149 -38.27 -5.25 -16.24
C PRO A 149 -38.44 -6.29 -17.35
N GLY A 150 -37.72 -7.40 -17.22
CA GLY A 150 -37.83 -8.57 -18.10
C GLY A 150 -38.25 -9.81 -17.30
N THR A 151 -39.52 -10.17 -17.38
CA THR A 151 -40.05 -11.48 -16.98
C THR A 151 -39.27 -12.61 -17.67
N GLY A 152 -38.68 -13.54 -16.90
CA GLY A 152 -38.20 -14.80 -17.48
C GLY A 152 -37.22 -15.60 -16.64
N LEU A 153 -37.77 -16.51 -15.83
CA LEU A 153 -37.19 -17.79 -15.38
C LEU A 153 -35.89 -17.78 -14.55
N ALA A 154 -36.08 -17.91 -13.25
CA ALA A 154 -35.08 -18.41 -12.30
C ALA A 154 -34.52 -19.78 -12.76
N PRO A 155 -33.20 -20.03 -12.65
CA PRO A 155 -32.70 -21.39 -12.59
C PRO A 155 -33.03 -21.95 -11.20
N SER A 156 -33.91 -22.95 -11.16
CA SER A 156 -34.13 -23.75 -9.96
C SER A 156 -32.87 -24.54 -9.59
N PRO A 157 -32.55 -24.72 -8.30
CA PRO A 157 -31.31 -25.33 -7.84
C PRO A 157 -31.41 -26.86 -7.84
N ASN A 158 -31.04 -27.49 -8.95
CA ASN A 158 -30.81 -28.94 -9.00
C ASN A 158 -29.31 -29.21 -9.19
N GLY A 159 -28.53 -28.95 -8.14
CA GLY A 159 -27.20 -29.52 -7.98
C GLY A 159 -27.30 -30.81 -7.17
N PRO A 160 -26.67 -31.93 -7.57
CA PRO A 160 -26.67 -33.13 -6.77
C PRO A 160 -25.97 -32.89 -5.42
N SER A 161 -26.62 -33.46 -4.40
CA SER A 161 -26.28 -33.50 -2.98
C SER A 161 -24.80 -33.73 -2.67
N PHE A 162 -24.31 -32.95 -1.70
CA PHE A 162 -23.11 -33.24 -0.94
C PHE A 162 -23.17 -34.65 -0.32
N SER A 163 -22.12 -35.44 -0.53
CA SER A 163 -21.74 -36.57 0.31
C SER A 163 -20.21 -36.51 0.39
N SER A 164 -19.70 -36.01 1.50
CA SER A 164 -19.21 -36.80 2.63
C SER A 164 -17.77 -37.22 2.40
N TYR A 165 -16.89 -36.60 3.18
CA TYR A 165 -15.60 -37.07 3.68
C TYR A 165 -14.98 -38.27 2.96
N SER A 166 -13.86 -38.02 2.26
CA SER A 166 -12.83 -39.04 2.03
C SER A 166 -11.64 -38.75 2.97
N PRO A 167 -11.19 -39.73 3.76
CA PRO A 167 -10.14 -39.55 4.78
C PRO A 167 -8.72 -39.44 4.17
N PRO A 168 -7.76 -38.84 4.88
CA PRO A 168 -6.35 -38.90 4.47
C PRO A 168 -5.77 -40.32 4.67
N PRO A 169 -4.85 -40.78 3.79
CA PRO A 169 -4.12 -42.04 3.99
C PRO A 169 -3.13 -41.95 5.19
N PRO A 170 -2.73 -43.11 5.76
CA PRO A 170 -2.33 -43.24 7.15
C PRO A 170 -0.90 -42.79 7.43
N PHE A 171 -0.72 -42.32 8.67
CA PHE A 171 0.56 -42.12 9.33
C PHE A 171 1.43 -43.39 9.26
N GLY A 172 2.64 -43.24 8.69
CA GLY A 172 3.79 -44.09 9.00
C GLY A 172 4.64 -43.36 10.04
N ILE A 173 4.43 -43.68 11.31
CA ILE A 173 5.34 -43.35 12.40
C ILE A 173 6.51 -44.34 12.29
N ASP A 174 7.75 -43.86 12.24
CA ASP A 174 8.89 -44.62 12.76
C ASP A 174 9.54 -43.78 13.87
N ILE A 175 9.72 -44.42 15.02
CA ILE A 175 10.03 -43.82 16.31
C ILE A 175 11.45 -44.23 16.68
N SER A 176 12.24 -43.23 17.08
CA SER A 176 13.35 -43.29 18.06
C SER A 176 14.74 -43.79 17.63
N PRO A 177 15.82 -43.45 18.40
CA PRO A 177 15.82 -42.74 19.70
C PRO A 177 16.82 -41.56 19.87
N THR A 178 16.40 -40.67 20.77
CA THR A 178 17.16 -40.06 21.87
C THR A 178 18.53 -39.42 21.58
N ALA A 179 18.58 -38.09 21.70
CA ALA A 179 19.67 -37.42 22.41
C ALA A 179 19.09 -36.28 23.27
N ALA A 180 19.33 -36.40 24.57
CA ALA A 180 18.81 -35.56 25.63
C ALA A 180 19.40 -34.13 25.60
N TYR A 181 18.56 -33.15 25.92
CA TYR A 181 18.99 -31.84 26.40
C TYR A 181 19.76 -31.97 27.72
N PRO A 182 20.67 -31.02 27.98
CA PRO A 182 20.53 -30.29 29.24
C PRO A 182 20.39 -28.77 29.02
N PRO A 183 19.62 -28.08 29.89
CA PRO A 183 19.49 -26.63 29.86
C PRO A 183 20.65 -25.97 30.62
N PRO A 184 20.90 -24.69 30.38
CA PRO A 184 21.25 -23.80 31.47
C PRO A 184 20.23 -22.67 31.61
N SER A 185 19.58 -22.70 32.76
CA SER A 185 18.98 -21.56 33.45
C SER A 185 20.03 -20.50 33.73
N ALA A 186 19.76 -19.23 33.41
CA ALA A 186 20.11 -18.09 34.26
C ALA A 186 19.50 -16.78 33.71
N ALA A 187 18.80 -16.08 34.60
CA ALA A 187 18.26 -14.74 34.44
C ALA A 187 19.38 -13.65 34.45
N PRO A 188 19.05 -12.36 34.27
CA PRO A 188 19.97 -11.34 33.75
C PRO A 188 20.81 -10.64 34.84
N PRO A 189 21.94 -9.99 34.50
CA PRO A 189 22.50 -8.96 35.34
C PRO A 189 21.76 -7.63 35.14
N LYS A 190 21.16 -7.14 36.23
CA LYS A 190 20.82 -5.74 36.42
C LYS A 190 22.13 -4.94 36.54
N VAL A 191 22.36 -3.98 35.66
CA VAL A 191 23.35 -2.92 35.92
C VAL A 191 22.60 -1.69 36.41
N ALA A 192 22.93 -1.30 37.63
CA ALA A 192 22.50 -0.09 38.30
C ALA A 192 23.41 1.08 37.92
N GLY A 193 22.79 2.25 37.72
CA GLY A 193 23.33 3.57 38.05
C GLY A 193 24.42 4.15 37.15
N VAL A 194 24.17 5.34 36.58
CA VAL A 194 24.66 6.60 37.17
C VAL A 194 23.67 7.70 36.80
N ALA A 195 23.17 8.38 37.84
CA ALA A 195 22.47 9.65 37.74
C ALA A 195 23.49 10.73 37.36
N GLY A 196 23.22 11.44 36.27
CA GLY A 196 23.94 12.65 35.87
C GLY A 196 22.99 13.84 35.86
N THR A 197 22.75 14.43 37.02
CA THR A 197 22.15 15.75 37.15
C THR A 197 23.20 16.82 36.86
N ALA A 198 22.98 17.69 35.88
CA ALA A 198 23.59 19.02 35.78
C ALA A 198 22.65 19.87 34.90
N ALA A 199 21.79 20.68 35.49
CA ALA A 199 22.04 22.06 35.92
C ALA A 199 21.60 23.06 34.84
N LEU A 200 20.64 23.89 35.24
CA LEU A 200 20.07 25.03 34.54
C LEU A 200 21.16 26.02 34.12
N ALA A 201 21.10 26.50 32.88
CA ALA A 201 21.67 27.79 32.52
C ALA A 201 20.54 28.66 31.93
N ILE A 202 20.02 29.52 32.79
CA ILE A 202 19.21 30.68 32.42
C ILE A 202 20.15 31.62 31.67
N GLY A 203 19.84 31.90 30.40
CA GLY A 203 20.54 32.86 29.58
C GLY A 203 19.54 33.78 28.89
N ALA A 204 18.88 34.65 29.66
CA ALA A 204 18.24 35.83 29.11
C ALA A 204 19.34 36.78 28.61
N LEU A 205 19.38 37.06 27.32
CA LEU A 205 20.07 38.21 26.76
C LEU A 205 19.12 38.90 25.77
N PHE A 206 18.40 39.86 26.34
CA PHE A 206 17.97 41.05 25.65
C PHE A 206 19.18 41.68 24.96
N CYS A 207 19.10 41.91 23.66
CA CYS A 207 19.70 43.07 23.03
C CYS A 207 18.87 43.45 21.80
N TYR A 208 18.10 44.53 21.96
CA TYR A 208 17.65 45.42 20.91
C TYR A 208 18.79 45.74 19.92
N ALA A 209 18.48 45.80 18.61
CA ALA A 209 18.70 46.98 17.77
C ALA A 209 18.32 46.73 16.30
N LEU A 210 17.34 47.52 15.84
CA LEU A 210 17.29 48.24 14.56
C LEU A 210 17.59 47.46 13.26
N VAL A 211 16.54 47.13 12.49
CA VAL A 211 16.14 47.84 11.24
C VAL A 211 14.62 47.74 11.12
#